data_AF-S7V544-F1
#
_entry.id   AF-S7V544-F1
#
_cell.length_a   1.000
_cell.length_b   1.000
_cell.length_c   1.000
_cell.angle_alpha   90.00
_cell.angle_beta   90.00
_cell.angle_gamma   90.00
#
_symmetry.space_group_name_H-M   'P 1'
#
loop_
_entity.id
_entity.type
_entity.pdbx_description
1 polymer ?
#
loop_
_entity_poly.entity_id
_entity_poly.type
_entity_poly.pdbx_seq_one_letter_code
_entity_poly.pdbx_strand_id
1 'polypeptide(L)'
;MSERQDQDRFQEEVSRDRGGAGQALGPGMGQGPFGLCLSTLEKFLLKRGFTLRETCDRLTGVVWTVCGRADLPGEVRYPSPAYHYNARDRGADLEAALAAAAALLGLAPEVLAAQAAGVALMPPAGFACRLCGSCCTSMPDAFRGRLSYEEVAWWRSLGLYRILRLVGVEERAGHTLYTAWKNPKTGKFFKRCPWLRALPGGGRGCGIYEHRPLKCRSFPITREHAEWSHCRAFEHFPVVPDGGERRGEGREAAAEEG
;
A
#
# COMPACT_ATOMS: atom_id res chain seq x y z
N MET A 1 -16.49 -12.65 25.65
CA MET A 1 -17.12 -11.66 24.76
C MET A 1 -17.29 -12.30 23.40
N SER A 2 -18.52 -12.33 22.89
CA SER A 2 -18.82 -13.04 21.64
C SER A 2 -18.41 -12.19 20.43
N GLU A 3 -18.07 -12.82 19.31
CA GLU A 3 -17.70 -12.13 18.06
C GLU A 3 -18.79 -11.16 17.57
N ARG A 4 -20.05 -11.35 18.01
CA ARG A 4 -21.16 -10.41 17.77
C ARG A 4 -21.06 -9.12 18.57
N GLN A 5 -20.65 -9.17 19.84
CA GLN A 5 -20.55 -7.97 20.68
C GLN A 5 -19.46 -7.00 20.20
N ASP A 6 -18.35 -7.53 19.67
CA ASP A 6 -17.29 -6.72 19.07
C ASP A 6 -17.74 -6.12 17.72
N GLN A 7 -18.58 -6.83 16.97
CA GLN A 7 -19.20 -6.31 15.74
C GLN A 7 -20.17 -5.17 16.04
N ASP A 8 -21.03 -5.32 17.05
CA ASP A 8 -22.04 -4.31 17.40
C ASP A 8 -21.38 -3.01 17.90
N ARG A 9 -20.37 -3.10 18.77
CA ARG A 9 -19.63 -1.93 19.27
C ARG A 9 -18.90 -1.18 18.17
N PHE A 10 -18.28 -1.91 17.23
CA PHE A 10 -17.61 -1.29 16.09
C PHE A 10 -18.61 -0.68 15.10
N GLN A 11 -19.77 -1.31 14.88
CA GLN A 11 -20.85 -0.73 14.07
C GLN A 11 -21.38 0.56 14.70
N GLU A 12 -21.43 0.64 16.02
CA GLU A 12 -21.80 1.87 16.74
C GLU A 12 -20.76 2.98 16.55
N GLU A 13 -19.46 2.67 16.60
CA GLU A 13 -18.37 3.61 16.31
C GLU A 13 -18.40 4.09 14.85
N VAL A 14 -18.62 3.19 13.89
CA VAL A 14 -18.78 3.54 12.47
C VAL A 14 -20.01 4.41 12.24
N SER A 15 -21.09 4.18 12.99
CA SER A 15 -22.33 4.96 12.89
C SER A 15 -22.16 6.36 13.49
N ARG A 16 -21.33 6.53 14.53
CA ARG A 16 -20.97 7.84 15.08
C ARG A 16 -20.11 8.66 14.11
N ASP A 17 -19.22 8.02 13.35
CA ASP A 17 -18.38 8.66 12.32
C ASP A 17 -19.21 9.19 11.13
N ARG A 18 -20.44 8.68 10.92
CA ARG A 18 -21.38 9.19 9.90
C ARG A 18 -22.07 10.50 10.27
N GLY A 19 -21.96 10.93 11.53
CA GLY A 19 -22.61 12.16 12.04
C GLY A 19 -21.83 13.45 11.79
N GLY A 20 -20.53 13.37 11.46
CA GLY A 20 -19.78 14.49 10.94
C GLY A 20 -20.00 14.58 9.44
N ALA A 21 -20.51 15.72 8.95
CA ALA A 21 -20.79 15.96 7.55
C ALA A 21 -19.55 15.75 6.66
N GLY A 22 -19.30 14.50 6.27
CA GLY A 22 -18.42 14.16 5.17
C GLY A 22 -19.05 14.75 3.93
N GLN A 23 -18.47 15.83 3.42
CA GLN A 23 -18.69 16.22 2.03
C GLN A 23 -18.43 14.97 1.20
N ALA A 24 -19.47 14.47 0.56
CA ALA A 24 -19.37 13.36 -0.37
C ALA A 24 -18.33 13.75 -1.42
N LEU A 25 -17.18 13.08 -1.40
CA LEU A 25 -16.21 13.16 -2.49
C LEU A 25 -16.97 12.86 -3.78
N GLY A 26 -17.06 13.87 -4.64
CA GLY A 26 -17.93 13.83 -5.82
C GLY A 26 -17.63 12.64 -6.74
N PRO A 27 -18.64 12.13 -7.46
CA PRO A 27 -18.48 11.00 -8.35
C PRO A 27 -17.76 11.46 -9.63
N GLY A 28 -16.47 11.17 -9.75
CA GLY A 28 -15.79 11.19 -11.05
C GLY A 28 -14.37 11.76 -11.03
N MET A 29 -13.38 10.87 -10.88
CA MET A 29 -12.31 10.63 -11.87
C MET A 29 -11.22 9.72 -11.27
N GLY A 30 -10.96 8.58 -11.93
CA GLY A 30 -9.81 7.71 -11.69
C GLY A 30 -10.11 6.37 -10.99
N GLN A 31 -10.33 5.31 -11.77
CA GLN A 31 -10.72 3.96 -11.34
C GLN A 31 -9.59 3.16 -10.63
N GLY A 32 -9.05 3.71 -9.55
CA GLY A 32 -8.30 2.96 -8.54
C GLY A 32 -9.18 2.73 -7.32
N PRO A 33 -8.92 1.71 -6.48
CA PRO A 33 -9.76 1.37 -5.34
C PRO A 33 -10.08 2.55 -4.40
N PHE A 34 -9.20 3.54 -4.26
CA PHE A 34 -9.40 4.72 -3.40
C PHE A 34 -9.10 6.07 -4.09
N GLY A 35 -9.10 6.11 -5.43
CA GLY A 35 -8.87 7.33 -6.21
C GLY A 35 -7.48 7.97 -5.99
N LEU A 36 -7.33 9.20 -6.48
CA LEU A 36 -6.14 10.02 -6.27
C LEU A 36 -6.18 10.67 -4.87
N CYS A 37 -5.10 10.52 -4.11
CA CYS A 37 -4.89 11.11 -2.80
C CYS A 37 -3.42 11.47 -2.57
N LEU A 38 -3.11 12.15 -1.45
CA LEU A 38 -1.74 12.54 -1.11
C LEU A 38 -0.77 11.34 -1.08
N SER A 39 -1.21 10.18 -0.60
CA SER A 39 -0.37 8.98 -0.61
C SER A 39 -0.06 8.47 -2.02
N THR A 40 -1.02 8.54 -2.95
CA THR A 40 -0.77 8.14 -4.36
C THR A 40 0.16 9.11 -5.06
N LEU A 41 0.00 10.43 -4.82
CA LEU A 41 0.92 11.45 -5.30
C LEU A 41 2.34 11.21 -4.75
N GLU A 42 2.46 10.92 -3.45
CA GLU A 42 3.75 10.57 -2.84
C GLU A 42 4.43 9.39 -3.57
N LYS A 43 3.70 8.30 -3.84
CA LYS A 43 4.27 7.14 -4.55
C LYS A 43 4.62 7.45 -5.99
N PHE A 44 3.83 8.29 -6.67
CA PHE A 44 4.15 8.79 -8.00
C PHE A 44 5.48 9.58 -7.98
N LEU A 45 5.63 10.53 -7.05
CA LEU A 45 6.84 11.36 -6.94
C LEU A 45 8.08 10.50 -6.66
N LEU A 46 7.99 9.54 -5.74
CA LEU A 46 9.08 8.59 -5.46
C LEU A 46 9.49 7.81 -6.73
N LYS A 47 8.52 7.34 -7.53
CA LYS A 47 8.79 6.65 -8.80
C LYS A 47 9.40 7.57 -9.87
N ARG A 48 9.24 8.89 -9.73
CA ARG A 48 9.86 9.92 -10.59
C ARG A 48 11.22 10.41 -10.05
N GLY A 49 11.79 9.70 -9.07
CA GLY A 49 13.12 9.97 -8.52
C GLY A 49 13.15 11.06 -7.45
N PHE A 50 11.99 11.54 -6.98
CA PHE A 50 11.97 12.46 -5.84
C PHE A 50 12.41 11.72 -4.57
N THR A 51 13.09 12.45 -3.71
CA THR A 51 13.36 12.05 -2.32
C THR A 51 12.30 12.65 -1.41
N LEU A 52 12.07 12.01 -0.26
CA LEU A 52 11.06 12.41 0.71
C LEU A 52 11.68 12.60 2.08
N ARG A 53 11.27 13.66 2.78
CA ARG A 53 11.52 13.84 4.22
C ARG A 53 10.28 14.35 4.93
N GLU A 54 10.14 14.02 6.21
CA GLU A 54 9.12 14.58 7.08
C GLU A 54 9.71 15.73 7.91
N THR A 55 8.96 16.82 8.05
CA THR A 55 9.30 17.95 8.94
C THR A 55 8.11 18.27 9.82
N CYS A 56 8.33 18.56 11.10
CA CYS A 56 7.25 18.90 12.03
C CYS A 56 7.25 20.41 12.28
N ASP A 57 6.12 21.05 12.00
CA ASP A 57 5.87 22.42 12.43
C ASP A 57 5.50 22.41 13.92
N ARG A 58 6.36 23.01 14.74
CA ARG A 58 6.19 23.02 16.21
C ARG A 58 5.04 23.88 16.68
N LEU A 59 4.62 24.88 15.90
CA LEU A 59 3.53 25.78 16.27
C LEU A 59 2.17 25.12 16.03
N THR A 60 2.04 24.45 14.88
CA THR A 60 0.77 23.84 14.46
C THR A 60 0.68 22.35 14.79
N GLY A 61 1.80 21.70 15.09
CA GLY A 61 1.89 20.24 15.26
C GLY A 61 1.73 19.46 13.95
N VAL A 62 1.65 20.14 12.80
CA VAL A 62 1.50 19.50 11.49
C VAL A 62 2.85 18.92 11.05
N VAL A 63 2.82 17.64 10.71
CA VAL A 63 3.91 16.95 10.05
C VAL A 63 3.71 17.15 8.56
N TRP A 64 4.70 17.77 7.93
CA TRP A 64 4.77 18.05 6.51
C TRP A 64 5.66 17.04 5.82
N THR A 65 5.16 16.43 4.77
CA THR A 65 5.97 15.75 3.77
C THR A 65 6.57 16.80 2.84
N VAL A 66 7.89 16.71 2.63
CA VAL A 66 8.62 17.55 1.70
C VAL A 66 9.31 16.65 0.68
N CYS A 67 8.96 16.84 -0.59
CA CYS A 67 9.50 16.09 -1.71
C CYS A 67 10.38 16.98 -2.59
N GLY A 68 11.60 16.53 -2.90
CA GLY A 68 12.53 17.26 -3.76
C GLY A 68 13.29 16.33 -4.71
N ARG A 69 13.77 16.89 -5.83
CA ARG A 69 14.60 16.18 -6.81
C ARG A 69 15.82 17.04 -7.14
N ALA A 70 17.00 16.45 -7.17
CA ALA A 70 18.28 17.18 -7.22
C ALA A 70 18.45 18.04 -8.49
N ASP A 71 17.80 17.67 -9.58
CA ASP A 71 17.80 18.33 -10.89
C ASP A 71 16.70 19.41 -11.03
N LEU A 72 15.85 19.62 -10.03
CA LEU A 72 14.75 20.59 -10.08
C LEU A 72 14.93 21.72 -9.05
N PRO A 73 14.66 22.97 -9.41
CA PRO A 73 14.73 24.09 -8.48
C PRO A 73 13.45 24.15 -7.63
N GLY A 74 13.44 23.45 -6.50
CA GLY A 74 12.39 23.57 -5.49
C GLY A 74 11.86 22.25 -4.95
N GLU A 75 10.78 22.35 -4.18
CA GLU A 75 10.21 21.23 -3.42
C GLU A 75 8.69 21.30 -3.38
N VAL A 76 8.04 20.14 -3.35
CA VAL A 76 6.61 20.00 -3.07
C VAL A 76 6.42 19.78 -1.59
N ARG A 77 5.59 20.59 -0.94
CA ARG A 77 5.29 20.48 0.49
C ARG A 77 3.80 20.29 0.72
N TYR A 78 3.44 19.27 1.49
CA TYR A 78 2.04 18.96 1.84
C TYR A 78 1.96 18.24 3.18
N PRO A 79 0.82 18.25 3.89
CA PRO A 79 0.66 17.52 5.14
C PRO A 79 0.90 16.03 4.93
N SER A 80 1.62 15.39 5.85
CA SER A 80 1.97 13.97 5.73
C SER A 80 0.69 13.14 5.61
N PRO A 81 0.57 12.32 4.54
CA PRO A 81 -0.65 11.58 4.29
C PRO A 81 -0.96 10.53 5.36
N ALA A 82 0.03 10.18 6.18
CA ALA A 82 -0.11 9.26 7.29
C ALA A 82 -0.88 9.85 8.49
N TYR A 83 -1.07 11.17 8.51
CA TYR A 83 -1.79 11.90 9.55
C TYR A 83 -3.13 12.38 9.00
N HIS A 84 -4.21 12.04 9.71
CA HIS A 84 -5.54 12.57 9.44
C HIS A 84 -5.78 13.77 10.36
N TYR A 85 -5.52 14.99 9.88
CA TYR A 85 -5.76 16.22 10.63
C TYR A 85 -7.24 16.62 10.55
N ASN A 86 -7.94 16.64 11.68
CA ASN A 86 -9.40 16.82 11.70
C ASN A 86 -9.85 18.20 11.18
N ALA A 87 -8.99 19.21 11.31
CA ALA A 87 -9.28 20.60 10.91
C ALA A 87 -8.85 20.93 9.48
N ARG A 88 -8.30 19.98 8.72
CA ARG A 88 -7.79 20.21 7.37
C ARG A 88 -8.67 19.55 6.32
N ASP A 89 -8.83 20.24 5.21
CA ASP A 89 -9.43 19.69 4.00
C ASP A 89 -8.37 18.95 3.19
N ARG A 90 -8.46 17.62 3.17
CA ARG A 90 -7.51 16.75 2.45
C ARG A 90 -7.63 16.89 0.93
N GLY A 91 -8.80 17.26 0.41
CA GLY A 91 -9.01 17.53 -1.01
C GLY A 91 -8.24 18.78 -1.42
N ALA A 92 -8.42 19.87 -0.67
CA ALA A 92 -7.67 21.11 -0.89
C ALA A 92 -6.15 20.90 -0.74
N ASP A 93 -5.72 20.09 0.25
CA ASP A 93 -4.31 19.74 0.42
C ASP A 93 -3.74 18.98 -0.79
N LEU A 94 -4.53 18.05 -1.37
CA LEU A 94 -4.16 17.32 -2.57
C LEU A 94 -4.06 18.24 -3.79
N GLU A 95 -5.05 19.11 -4.00
CA GLU A 95 -5.06 20.07 -5.11
C GLU A 95 -3.83 20.99 -5.06
N ALA A 96 -3.51 21.53 -3.88
CA ALA A 96 -2.34 22.36 -3.68
C ALA A 96 -1.03 21.58 -3.96
N ALA A 97 -0.94 20.34 -3.48
CA ALA A 97 0.22 19.49 -3.72
C ALA A 97 0.40 19.14 -5.20
N LEU A 98 -0.70 18.86 -5.92
CA LEU A 98 -0.69 18.61 -7.35
C LEU A 98 -0.26 19.85 -8.13
N ALA A 99 -0.80 21.03 -7.81
CA ALA A 99 -0.42 22.27 -8.47
C ALA A 99 1.08 22.56 -8.30
N ALA A 100 1.62 22.41 -7.08
CA ALA A 100 3.04 22.61 -6.81
C ALA A 100 3.93 21.58 -7.55
N ALA A 101 3.55 20.31 -7.52
CA ALA A 101 4.27 19.26 -8.23
C ALA A 101 4.23 19.44 -9.76
N ALA A 102 3.08 19.88 -10.29
CA ALA A 102 2.89 20.10 -11.72
C ALA A 102 3.73 21.28 -12.21
N ALA A 103 3.77 22.37 -11.45
CA ALA A 103 4.65 23.51 -11.71
C ALA A 103 6.13 23.11 -11.74
N LEU A 104 6.60 22.33 -10.76
CA LEU A 104 7.99 21.85 -10.74
C LEU A 104 8.34 20.92 -11.91
N LEU A 105 7.36 20.17 -12.42
CA LEU A 105 7.55 19.23 -13.52
C LEU A 105 7.27 19.83 -14.90
N GLY A 106 6.82 21.09 -14.99
CA GLY A 106 6.41 21.71 -16.24
C GLY A 106 5.19 21.03 -16.89
N LEU A 107 4.25 20.55 -16.07
CA LEU A 107 3.04 19.86 -16.50
C LEU A 107 1.79 20.66 -16.09
N ALA A 108 0.68 20.42 -16.78
CA ALA A 108 -0.63 20.85 -16.29
C ALA A 108 -1.09 19.96 -15.12
N PRO A 109 -1.76 20.50 -14.08
CA PRO A 109 -2.18 19.72 -12.91
C PRO A 109 -3.02 18.49 -13.23
N GLU A 110 -3.92 18.58 -14.20
CA GLU A 110 -4.79 17.49 -14.65
C GLU A 110 -4.00 16.36 -15.34
N VAL A 111 -2.94 16.69 -16.08
CA VAL A 111 -2.04 15.71 -16.69
C VAL A 111 -1.26 14.99 -15.61
N LEU A 112 -0.74 15.72 -14.62
CA LEU A 112 -0.05 15.13 -13.49
C LEU A 112 -0.97 14.21 -12.69
N ALA A 113 -2.20 14.65 -12.41
CA ALA A 113 -3.20 13.87 -11.68
C ALA A 113 -3.51 12.54 -12.38
N ALA A 114 -3.74 12.56 -13.70
CA ALA A 114 -3.96 11.37 -14.50
C ALA A 114 -2.75 10.41 -14.45
N GLN A 115 -1.53 10.95 -14.57
CA GLN A 115 -0.30 10.14 -14.47
C GLN A 115 -0.12 9.54 -13.08
N ALA A 116 -0.37 10.31 -12.02
CA ALA A 116 -0.21 9.87 -10.64
C ALA A 116 -1.18 8.73 -10.30
N ALA A 117 -2.43 8.81 -10.77
CA ALA A 117 -3.43 7.76 -10.59
C ALA A 117 -3.01 6.42 -11.23
N GLY A 118 -2.36 6.44 -12.40
CA GLY A 118 -1.92 5.22 -13.10
C GLY A 118 -0.57 4.68 -12.62
N VAL A 119 0.44 5.54 -12.49
CA VAL A 119 1.84 5.13 -12.28
C VAL A 119 2.12 4.71 -10.84
N ALA A 120 1.38 5.23 -9.85
CA ALA A 120 1.59 4.88 -8.45
C ALA A 120 1.48 3.37 -8.17
N LEU A 121 0.77 2.62 -9.02
CA LEU A 121 0.50 1.19 -8.87
C LEU A 121 1.30 0.31 -9.84
N MET A 122 2.01 0.89 -10.81
CA MET A 122 2.80 0.12 -11.77
C MET A 122 4.16 -0.25 -11.19
N PRO A 123 4.56 -1.54 -11.21
CA PRO A 123 5.90 -1.92 -10.82
C PRO A 123 6.93 -1.47 -11.88
N PRO A 124 8.23 -1.43 -11.55
CA PRO A 124 9.29 -1.13 -12.51
C PRO A 124 9.33 -2.14 -13.66
N ALA A 125 9.83 -1.71 -14.82
CA ALA A 125 9.96 -2.57 -15.99
C ALA A 125 10.76 -3.85 -15.67
N GLY A 126 10.29 -5.00 -16.16
CA GLY A 126 10.89 -6.31 -15.91
C GLY A 126 10.50 -6.96 -14.57
N PHE A 127 9.69 -6.31 -13.74
CA PHE A 127 9.21 -6.91 -12.50
C PHE A 127 8.16 -7.99 -12.76
N ALA A 128 8.44 -9.23 -12.34
CA ALA A 128 7.48 -10.33 -12.36
C ALA A 128 7.39 -10.99 -10.97
N CYS A 129 6.30 -10.75 -10.24
CA CYS A 129 6.14 -11.29 -8.88
C CYS A 129 6.21 -12.83 -8.87
N ARG A 130 7.20 -13.38 -8.14
CA ARG A 130 7.40 -14.84 -8.00
C ARG A 130 6.72 -15.46 -6.77
N LEU A 131 5.83 -14.73 -6.10
CA LEU A 131 5.17 -15.18 -4.87
C LEU A 131 6.19 -15.65 -3.80
N CYS A 132 7.35 -15.00 -3.71
CA CYS A 132 8.40 -15.36 -2.74
C CYS A 132 8.06 -14.94 -1.31
N GLY A 133 7.15 -13.98 -1.15
CA GLY A 133 6.75 -13.43 0.15
C GLY A 133 7.76 -12.47 0.79
N SER A 134 8.87 -12.15 0.14
CA SER A 134 9.91 -11.27 0.72
C SER A 134 9.37 -9.88 1.08
N CYS A 135 8.45 -9.33 0.28
CA CYS A 135 7.77 -8.07 0.63
C CYS A 135 6.99 -8.13 1.96
N CYS A 136 6.56 -9.32 2.40
CA CYS A 136 5.82 -9.50 3.65
C CYS A 136 6.71 -9.83 4.85
N THR A 137 7.97 -10.21 4.62
CA THR A 137 8.91 -10.66 5.66
C THR A 137 10.09 -9.73 5.86
N SER A 138 10.59 -9.13 4.80
CA SER A 138 11.82 -8.32 4.80
C SER A 138 11.55 -6.84 5.03
N MET A 139 10.30 -6.39 4.87
CA MET A 139 9.92 -4.98 5.04
C MET A 139 9.09 -4.80 6.31
N PRO A 140 9.67 -4.25 7.40
CA PRO A 140 8.91 -3.94 8.61
C PRO A 140 7.69 -3.06 8.33
N ASP A 141 7.81 -2.11 7.39
CA ASP A 141 6.72 -1.20 7.01
C ASP A 141 5.51 -1.93 6.39
N ALA A 142 5.68 -3.15 5.86
CA ALA A 142 4.57 -3.96 5.34
C ALA A 142 3.64 -4.51 6.44
N PHE A 143 4.11 -4.56 7.70
CA PHE A 143 3.33 -5.11 8.82
C PHE A 143 3.41 -4.32 10.13
N ARG A 144 4.16 -3.21 10.15
CA ARG A 144 4.25 -2.23 11.26
C ARG A 144 4.13 -0.78 10.77
N GLY A 145 3.70 -0.60 9.54
CA GLY A 145 3.70 0.70 8.90
C GLY A 145 2.45 1.53 9.14
N ARG A 146 2.52 2.81 8.77
CA ARG A 146 1.35 3.71 8.76
C ARG A 146 0.46 3.44 7.55
N LEU A 147 -0.84 3.70 7.70
CA LEU A 147 -1.86 3.63 6.66
C LEU A 147 -2.45 5.03 6.45
N SER A 148 -2.85 5.35 5.22
CA SER A 148 -3.56 6.60 4.96
C SER A 148 -5.02 6.51 5.42
N TYR A 149 -5.63 7.66 5.65
CA TYR A 149 -7.06 7.75 5.95
C TYR A 149 -7.91 7.19 4.79
N GLU A 150 -7.56 7.50 3.55
CA GLU A 150 -8.29 7.07 2.35
C GLU A 150 -8.32 5.55 2.21
N GLU A 151 -7.21 4.86 2.54
CA GLU A 151 -7.16 3.40 2.55
C GLU A 151 -8.15 2.80 3.57
N VAL A 152 -8.17 3.37 4.78
CA VAL A 152 -9.08 2.91 5.85
C VAL A 152 -10.53 3.23 5.52
N ALA A 153 -10.81 4.43 5.00
CA ALA A 153 -12.13 4.85 4.54
C ALA A 153 -12.64 3.94 3.43
N TRP A 154 -11.77 3.57 2.49
CA TRP A 154 -12.11 2.61 1.43
C TRP A 154 -12.42 1.21 1.97
N TRP A 155 -11.62 0.68 2.91
CA TRP A 155 -11.95 -0.61 3.51
C TRP A 155 -13.27 -0.58 4.30
N ARG A 156 -13.61 0.56 4.92
CA ARG A 156 -14.90 0.76 5.60
C ARG A 156 -16.05 0.76 4.60
N SER A 157 -15.92 1.45 3.47
CA SER A 157 -16.98 1.49 2.44
C SER A 157 -17.26 0.12 1.82
N LEU A 158 -16.24 -0.75 1.77
CA LEU A 158 -16.37 -2.14 1.31
C LEU A 158 -16.78 -3.15 2.41
N GLY A 159 -16.97 -2.73 3.66
CA GLY A 159 -17.30 -3.65 4.76
C GLY A 159 -16.20 -4.68 5.05
N LEU A 160 -14.92 -4.35 4.84
CA LEU A 160 -13.79 -5.27 5.02
C LEU A 160 -13.36 -5.41 6.48
N TYR A 161 -14.31 -5.78 7.35
CA TYR A 161 -14.11 -5.88 8.80
C TYR A 161 -12.94 -6.78 9.20
N ARG A 162 -12.68 -7.85 8.43
CA ARG A 162 -11.53 -8.75 8.67
C ARG A 162 -10.19 -8.00 8.63
N ILE A 163 -10.09 -6.96 7.80
CA ILE A 163 -8.90 -6.11 7.66
C ILE A 163 -8.93 -5.03 8.75
N LEU A 164 -10.05 -4.32 8.86
CA LEU A 164 -10.22 -3.20 9.79
C LEU A 164 -9.95 -3.58 11.25
N ARG A 165 -10.33 -4.78 11.68
CA ARG A 165 -10.06 -5.26 13.05
C ARG A 165 -8.57 -5.40 13.40
N LEU A 166 -7.67 -5.37 12.40
CA LEU A 166 -6.22 -5.40 12.60
C LEU A 166 -5.57 -4.03 12.42
N VAL A 167 -6.34 -2.99 12.09
CA VAL A 167 -5.86 -1.61 11.98
C VAL A 167 -5.80 -1.01 13.38
N GLY A 168 -4.62 -0.54 13.79
CA GLY A 168 -4.46 0.25 14.99
C GLY A 168 -4.88 1.69 14.73
N VAL A 169 -5.71 2.24 15.62
CA VAL A 169 -6.13 3.65 15.61
C VAL A 169 -5.48 4.34 16.81
N GLU A 170 -4.85 5.48 16.58
CA GLU A 170 -4.29 6.35 17.62
C GLU A 170 -4.87 7.75 17.43
N GLU A 171 -5.81 8.12 18.29
CA GLU A 171 -6.39 9.46 18.34
C GLU A 171 -5.52 10.37 19.19
N ARG A 172 -5.25 11.57 18.68
CA ARG A 172 -4.50 12.62 19.37
C ARG A 172 -5.24 13.94 19.22
N ALA A 173 -4.86 14.92 20.03
CA ALA A 173 -5.39 16.28 19.88
C ALA A 173 -5.12 16.79 18.45
N GLY A 174 -6.19 16.96 17.67
CA GLY A 174 -6.17 17.51 16.31
C GLY A 174 -5.86 16.53 15.18
N HIS A 175 -5.49 15.28 15.44
CA HIS A 175 -5.27 14.29 14.37
C HIS A 175 -5.40 12.83 14.79
N THR A 176 -5.62 11.97 13.79
CA THR A 176 -5.67 10.51 13.94
C THR A 176 -4.59 9.83 13.12
N LEU A 177 -3.99 8.77 13.67
CA LEU A 177 -3.03 7.90 12.99
C LEU A 177 -3.60 6.49 12.83
N TYR A 178 -3.39 5.91 11.65
CA TYR A 178 -3.72 4.52 11.37
C TYR A 178 -2.46 3.70 11.14
N THR A 179 -2.42 2.49 11.72
CA THR A 179 -1.26 1.60 11.65
C THR A 179 -1.65 0.17 11.29
N ALA A 180 -0.86 -0.45 10.43
CA ALA A 180 -0.92 -1.87 10.10
C ALA A 180 0.21 -2.59 10.86
N TRP A 181 0.06 -3.76 11.47
CA TRP A 181 -1.15 -4.45 11.90
C TRP A 181 -1.01 -4.71 13.40
N LYS A 182 -2.06 -4.42 14.18
CA LYS A 182 -2.08 -4.69 15.63
C LYS A 182 -2.95 -5.91 15.91
N ASN A 183 -2.48 -6.77 16.82
CA ASN A 183 -3.27 -7.90 17.29
C ASN A 183 -4.37 -7.35 18.24
N PRO A 184 -5.66 -7.59 17.96
CA PRO A 184 -6.75 -6.99 18.74
C PRO A 184 -6.77 -7.46 20.20
N LYS A 185 -6.21 -8.64 20.51
CA LYS A 185 -6.16 -9.16 21.88
C LYS A 185 -5.03 -8.54 22.72
N THR A 186 -3.93 -8.14 22.09
CA THR A 186 -2.72 -7.69 22.82
C THR A 186 -2.39 -6.23 22.59
N GLY A 187 -2.99 -5.58 21.59
CA GLY A 187 -2.63 -4.24 21.13
C GLY A 187 -1.25 -4.14 20.49
N LYS A 188 -0.47 -5.24 20.42
CA LYS A 188 0.90 -5.24 19.91
C LYS A 188 0.93 -5.48 18.41
N PHE A 189 1.94 -4.92 17.74
CA PHE A 189 2.21 -5.21 16.34
C PHE A 189 2.52 -6.68 16.11
N PHE A 190 2.07 -7.21 14.98
CA PHE A 190 2.51 -8.53 14.54
C PHE A 190 4.03 -8.54 14.28
N LYS A 191 4.67 -9.71 14.46
CA LYS A 191 6.09 -9.93 14.14
C LYS A 191 6.36 -10.14 12.64
N ARG A 192 5.30 -10.44 11.87
CA ARG A 192 5.28 -10.61 10.41
C ARG A 192 3.92 -10.23 9.87
N CYS A 193 3.78 -10.05 8.56
CA CYS A 193 2.47 -9.78 7.96
C CYS A 193 1.45 -10.90 8.28
N PRO A 194 0.30 -10.59 8.92
CA PRO A 194 -0.72 -11.58 9.26
C PRO A 194 -1.47 -12.11 8.03
N TRP A 195 -1.28 -11.44 6.89
CA TRP A 195 -1.89 -11.79 5.61
C TRP A 195 -1.01 -12.70 4.75
N LEU A 196 0.23 -12.98 5.16
CA LEU A 196 1.12 -13.89 4.44
C LEU A 196 0.62 -15.33 4.59
N ARG A 197 0.37 -16.00 3.46
CA ARG A 197 -0.09 -17.38 3.39
C ARG A 197 0.88 -18.23 2.60
N ALA A 198 1.08 -19.47 3.02
CA ALA A 198 1.67 -20.48 2.15
C ALA A 198 0.66 -20.85 1.06
N LEU A 199 1.13 -21.05 -0.17
CA LEU A 199 0.33 -21.48 -1.30
C LEU A 199 0.70 -22.93 -1.65
N PRO A 200 -0.21 -23.69 -2.30
CA PRO A 200 0.16 -24.95 -2.94
C PRO A 200 1.37 -24.78 -3.86
N GLY A 201 2.31 -25.73 -3.86
CA GLY A 201 3.54 -25.65 -4.65
C GLY A 201 4.67 -24.83 -4.02
N GLY A 202 4.60 -24.48 -2.73
CA GLY A 202 5.70 -23.89 -1.97
C GLY A 202 5.84 -22.36 -2.07
N GLY A 203 4.94 -21.70 -2.81
CA GLY A 203 4.87 -20.25 -2.89
C GLY A 203 4.29 -19.58 -1.64
N ARG A 204 4.33 -18.25 -1.60
CA ARG A 204 3.75 -17.41 -0.56
C ARG A 204 2.89 -16.29 -1.16
N GLY A 205 1.63 -16.21 -0.73
CA GLY A 205 0.64 -15.27 -1.22
C GLY A 205 0.15 -14.29 -0.15
N CYS A 206 -0.55 -13.24 -0.60
CA CYS A 206 -1.23 -12.29 0.27
C CYS A 206 -2.72 -12.61 0.35
N GLY A 207 -3.23 -12.93 1.54
CA GLY A 207 -4.65 -13.25 1.77
C GLY A 207 -5.62 -12.07 1.61
N ILE A 208 -5.08 -10.87 1.35
CA ILE A 208 -5.84 -9.65 1.04
C ILE A 208 -5.34 -9.01 -0.26
N TYR A 209 -4.87 -9.80 -1.24
CA TYR A 209 -4.20 -9.29 -2.45
C TYR A 209 -4.94 -8.11 -3.12
N GLU A 210 -6.25 -8.26 -3.33
CA GLU A 210 -7.12 -7.24 -3.93
C GLU A 210 -7.38 -6.02 -3.04
N HIS A 211 -7.12 -6.14 -1.74
CA HIS A 211 -7.36 -5.13 -0.70
C HIS A 211 -6.08 -4.68 -0.01
N ARG A 212 -4.92 -4.94 -0.62
CA ARG A 212 -3.63 -4.58 -0.05
C ARG A 212 -3.56 -3.08 0.23
N PRO A 213 -2.85 -2.67 1.29
CA PRO A 213 -2.48 -1.28 1.48
C PRO A 213 -1.73 -0.75 0.25
N LEU A 214 -1.84 0.54 -0.03
CA LEU A 214 -1.17 1.26 -1.10
C LEU A 214 0.34 0.98 -1.11
N LYS A 215 1.01 1.04 0.06
CA LYS A 215 2.45 0.69 0.13
C LYS A 215 2.78 -0.70 -0.42
N CYS A 216 1.88 -1.67 -0.21
CA CYS A 216 2.04 -3.04 -0.69
C CYS A 216 1.65 -3.19 -2.17
N ARG A 217 0.78 -2.32 -2.69
CA ARG A 217 0.44 -2.26 -4.13
C ARG A 217 1.50 -1.56 -4.95
N SER A 218 2.06 -0.48 -4.42
CA SER A 218 3.14 0.29 -5.04
C SER A 218 4.50 -0.41 -4.92
N PHE A 219 4.56 -1.58 -4.29
CA PHE A 219 5.79 -2.36 -4.21
C PHE A 219 6.07 -3.09 -5.54
N PRO A 220 7.31 -3.01 -6.06
CA PRO A 220 8.40 -2.18 -5.56
C PRO A 220 8.33 -0.76 -6.16
N ILE A 221 8.94 0.20 -5.47
CA ILE A 221 9.04 1.58 -5.96
C ILE A 221 10.06 1.64 -7.09
N THR A 222 11.25 1.09 -6.85
CA THR A 222 12.34 0.96 -7.82
C THR A 222 12.87 -0.49 -7.84
N ARG A 223 13.78 -0.81 -8.76
CA ARG A 223 14.44 -2.11 -8.79
C ARG A 223 15.27 -2.35 -7.53
N GLU A 224 16.02 -1.33 -7.10
CA GLU A 224 16.87 -1.35 -5.90
C GLU A 224 16.03 -1.63 -4.65
N HIS A 225 14.82 -1.06 -4.55
CA HIS A 225 13.89 -1.36 -3.46
C HIS A 225 13.50 -2.85 -3.44
N ALA A 226 13.30 -3.47 -4.60
CA ALA A 226 12.99 -4.90 -4.69
C ALA A 226 14.19 -5.75 -4.26
N GLU A 227 15.39 -5.43 -4.74
CA GLU A 227 16.63 -6.15 -4.45
C GLU A 227 17.01 -6.05 -2.97
N TRP A 228 16.93 -4.86 -2.39
CA TRP A 228 17.15 -4.64 -0.95
C TRP A 228 16.15 -5.43 -0.08
N SER A 229 14.94 -5.64 -0.59
CA SER A 229 13.92 -6.46 0.08
C SER A 229 14.09 -7.96 -0.16
N HIS A 230 15.15 -8.39 -0.86
CA HIS A 230 15.37 -9.77 -1.31
C HIS A 230 14.21 -10.33 -2.15
N CYS A 231 13.60 -9.49 -2.98
CA CYS A 231 12.53 -9.89 -3.88
C CYS A 231 13.10 -10.59 -5.12
N ARG A 232 12.60 -11.80 -5.38
CA ARG A 232 13.04 -12.65 -6.51
C ARG A 232 12.46 -12.26 -7.87
N ALA A 233 11.80 -11.10 -7.96
CA ALA A 233 11.00 -10.73 -9.14
C ALA A 233 11.82 -10.42 -10.39
N PHE A 234 13.10 -10.09 -10.23
CA PHE A 234 14.03 -9.80 -11.32
C PHE A 234 14.98 -10.96 -11.64
N GLU A 235 14.87 -12.09 -10.92
CA GLU A 235 15.65 -13.29 -11.24
C GLU A 235 15.25 -13.80 -12.64
N HIS A 236 16.22 -13.81 -13.56
CA HIS A 236 16.11 -14.51 -14.83
C HIS A 236 16.34 -15.99 -14.56
N PHE A 237 15.30 -16.80 -14.79
CA PHE A 237 15.53 -18.21 -15.04
C PHE A 237 15.82 -18.36 -16.52
N PRO A 238 16.85 -19.12 -16.93
CA PRO A 238 16.87 -19.61 -18.29
C PRO A 238 15.54 -20.33 -18.52
N VAL A 239 14.80 -19.91 -19.55
CA VAL A 239 13.66 -20.68 -20.05
C VAL A 239 14.26 -22.04 -20.39
N VAL A 240 13.99 -23.06 -19.57
CA VAL A 240 14.29 -24.43 -19.98
C VAL A 240 13.40 -24.62 -21.20
N PRO A 241 13.96 -24.77 -22.42
CA PRO A 241 13.13 -24.96 -23.60
C PRO A 241 12.21 -26.13 -23.32
N ASP A 242 10.93 -25.92 -23.54
CA ASP A 242 9.90 -26.96 -23.42
C ASP A 242 10.24 -28.03 -24.47
N GLY A 243 10.97 -29.07 -24.05
CA GLY A 243 11.78 -29.84 -24.99
C GLY A 243 12.49 -31.02 -24.35
N GLY A 244 11.74 -31.83 -23.60
CA GLY A 244 12.19 -33.11 -23.11
C GLY A 244 10.98 -33.97 -22.76
N GLU A 245 10.29 -34.48 -23.79
CA GLU A 245 9.45 -35.66 -23.66
C GLU A 245 10.16 -36.65 -22.75
N ARG A 246 9.65 -36.84 -21.53
CA ARG A 246 9.97 -38.02 -20.74
C ARG A 246 9.34 -39.19 -21.49
N ARG A 247 10.05 -39.73 -22.48
CA ARG A 247 9.80 -41.07 -22.97
C ARG A 247 9.85 -41.97 -21.75
N GLY A 248 8.71 -42.53 -21.41
CA GLY A 248 8.63 -43.59 -20.42
C GLY A 248 9.54 -44.71 -20.90
N GLU A 249 10.69 -44.85 -20.26
CA GLU A 249 11.41 -46.11 -20.29
C GLU A 249 10.51 -47.11 -19.56
N GLY A 250 10.00 -48.04 -20.36
CA GLY A 250 9.16 -49.12 -19.92
C GLY A 250 9.83 -49.87 -18.78
N ARG A 251 9.04 -50.13 -17.73
CA ARG A 251 9.27 -51.29 -16.88
C ARG A 251 9.02 -52.53 -17.74
N GLU A 252 10.08 -53.04 -18.38
CA GLU A 252 10.09 -54.42 -18.81
C GLU A 252 10.07 -55.31 -17.56
N ALA A 253 9.04 -56.13 -17.50
CA ALA A 253 8.90 -57.20 -16.53
C ALA A 253 9.93 -58.28 -16.87
N ALA A 254 10.92 -58.47 -15.99
CA ALA A 254 11.67 -59.72 -15.95
C ALA A 254 10.84 -60.73 -15.15
N ALA A 255 10.14 -61.59 -15.88
CA ALA A 255 9.84 -62.93 -15.43
C ALA A 255 11.14 -63.75 -15.55
N GLU A 256 11.63 -64.31 -14.46
CA GLU A 256 12.50 -65.49 -14.52
C GLU A 256 11.95 -66.52 -13.54
N GLU A 257 11.56 -67.64 -14.14
CA GLU A 257 11.24 -68.92 -13.53
C GLU A 257 12.56 -69.59 -13.07
N GLY A 258 12.52 -70.22 -11.90
CA GLY A 258 13.60 -71.04 -11.34
C GLY A 258 13.24 -71.57 -9.98
#